data_AF-A0A4S8R737-F1
#
_entry.id   AF-A0A4S8R737-F1
#
_cell.length_a   1.000
_cell.length_b   1.000
_cell.length_c   1.000
_cell.angle_alpha   90.00
_cell.angle_beta   90.00
_cell.angle_gamma   90.00
#
_symmetry.space_group_name_H-M   'P 1'
#
loop_
_entity.id
_entity.type
_entity.pdbx_description
1 polymer ?
#
loop_
_entity_poly.entity_id
_entity_poly.type
_entity_poly.pdbx_seq_one_letter_code
_entity_poly.pdbx_strand_id
1 'polypeptide(L)'
;MAYGIMGSTRNSHLLTFQTTRTAKCVYFDGESATLMGTGRMDTQMLHIYGNVTGPDPNGHFGPGLVQEYDRARGLCSWVHERGLGGRGWGVEGFVRMNAGFEMIWCDFESETLRLVEHLNVTAPLFPQNTPEEIYEKEELNFTSYLPLPSITTRSPQSTHTKNPTENHPAMPPNFRHDSEREPFLRSQGWGWFTSAAAHYGSSGEGPGLGETRVKLLTCGILNYYSPKFESQAHARGILEREILNLTSEGFWKADLEDENARMTALNALMRRRRSHTLDDISTDEAATMKVDSERVLDNLLGQSSNCTGIDWTTMTNGIVQTYASPLAQLLQILQTYPLVPPSNKTAERKWMSSIRGQTHSLLLPFLEYPSPKEDPSIWKRDSTLFQTIYSRCHYHHTRLLSPSLGIYLTPEENSLKWTVEETQAGICHILIDIGFSVENIWNTTFNHPSPNSKDTSNLSPQNHKEILRWIHGIQELKAWLGWAGEWTSCENRCAADEKCYIPMWPMLGRGNGPIRHPPPGNRYGDRPGPGDGYDQPPGRGEHGPGGYRPGRPGWGIDETDLWKPRCVGVDYIMGSLG
;
A
#
# COMPACT_ATOMS: atom_id res chain seq x y z
N MET A 1 -15.56 -3.98 -11.97
CA MET A 1 -14.39 -3.08 -12.01
C MET A 1 -14.04 -2.63 -13.43
N ALA A 2 -13.60 -3.52 -14.35
CA ALA A 2 -13.15 -3.13 -15.70
C ALA A 2 -14.20 -2.37 -16.55
N TYR A 3 -15.48 -2.75 -16.47
CA TYR A 3 -16.56 -2.06 -17.19
C TYR A 3 -16.70 -0.58 -16.79
N GLY A 4 -16.46 -0.23 -15.53
CA GLY A 4 -16.56 1.17 -15.10
C GLY A 4 -15.37 2.06 -15.49
N ILE A 5 -14.26 1.47 -15.95
CA ILE A 5 -13.08 2.19 -16.42
C ILE A 5 -13.12 2.32 -17.95
N MET A 6 -13.37 1.23 -18.67
CA MET A 6 -13.23 1.17 -20.13
C MET A 6 -14.52 0.85 -20.89
N GLY A 7 -15.60 0.50 -20.18
CA GLY A 7 -16.89 0.19 -20.80
C GLY A 7 -17.52 1.40 -21.50
N SER A 8 -18.72 1.21 -22.03
CA SER A 8 -19.58 2.24 -22.59
C SER A 8 -19.21 2.87 -23.95
N THR A 9 -18.20 2.36 -24.67
CA THR A 9 -18.05 2.70 -26.08
C THR A 9 -19.27 2.21 -26.89
N ARG A 10 -19.49 2.77 -28.09
CA ARG A 10 -20.53 2.28 -29.05
C ARG A 10 -20.33 0.83 -29.52
N ASN A 11 -19.27 0.16 -29.05
CA ASN A 11 -18.99 -1.24 -29.29
C ASN A 11 -18.21 -1.82 -28.09
N SER A 12 -18.89 -1.94 -26.96
CA SER A 12 -18.31 -2.43 -25.71
C SER A 12 -18.47 -3.92 -25.58
N HIS A 13 -17.37 -4.62 -25.35
CA HIS A 13 -17.37 -6.05 -25.08
C HIS A 13 -16.73 -6.37 -23.73
N LEU A 14 -17.34 -7.30 -23.01
CA LEU A 14 -16.75 -7.91 -21.83
C LEU A 14 -16.24 -9.30 -22.22
N LEU A 15 -14.95 -9.51 -22.05
CA LEU A 15 -14.29 -10.78 -22.32
C LEU A 15 -13.93 -11.43 -20.99
N THR A 16 -14.44 -12.63 -20.75
CA THR A 16 -14.10 -13.44 -19.57
C THR A 16 -13.12 -14.52 -20.00
N PHE A 17 -11.96 -14.52 -19.36
CA PHE A 17 -10.93 -15.53 -19.56
C PHE A 17 -10.79 -16.40 -18.32
N GLN A 18 -10.44 -17.67 -18.53
CA GLN A 18 -10.12 -18.61 -17.47
C GLN A 18 -8.77 -19.26 -17.77
N THR A 19 -7.93 -19.41 -16.74
CA THR A 19 -6.68 -20.15 -16.88
C THR A 19 -6.97 -21.65 -16.96
N THR A 20 -6.31 -22.34 -17.90
CA THR A 20 -6.41 -23.80 -18.09
C THR A 20 -5.42 -24.56 -17.20
N ARG A 21 -4.42 -23.85 -16.68
CA ARG A 21 -3.39 -24.33 -15.73
C ARG A 21 -2.84 -23.15 -14.93
N THR A 22 -1.98 -23.43 -13.96
CA THR A 22 -1.28 -22.39 -13.20
C THR A 22 -0.40 -21.54 -14.12
N ALA A 23 -0.69 -20.25 -14.19
CA ALA A 23 0.16 -19.24 -14.83
C ALA A 23 1.09 -18.61 -13.78
N LYS A 24 2.33 -18.30 -14.17
CA LYS A 24 3.22 -17.50 -13.32
C LYS A 24 3.18 -16.05 -13.81
N CYS A 25 3.00 -15.12 -12.88
CA CYS A 25 2.96 -13.70 -13.15
C CYS A 25 3.85 -12.95 -12.15
N VAL A 26 4.36 -11.78 -12.55
CA VAL A 26 5.09 -10.88 -11.66
C VAL A 26 4.13 -9.86 -11.06
N TYR A 27 4.13 -9.70 -9.75
CA TYR A 27 3.36 -8.66 -9.07
C TYR A 27 4.27 -7.49 -8.72
N PHE A 28 3.88 -6.27 -9.08
CA PHE A 28 4.52 -5.05 -8.63
C PHE A 28 3.71 -4.42 -7.50
N ASP A 29 4.28 -4.40 -6.29
CA ASP A 29 3.65 -3.78 -5.12
C ASP A 29 3.69 -2.23 -5.18
N GLY A 30 3.00 -1.57 -4.24
CA GLY A 30 3.06 -0.11 -4.08
C GLY A 30 2.18 0.68 -5.05
N GLU A 31 1.00 0.15 -5.36
CA GLU A 31 0.05 0.78 -6.28
C GLU A 31 0.62 1.04 -7.69
N SER A 32 1.26 0.03 -8.27
CA SER A 32 1.98 0.09 -9.55
C SER A 32 1.17 0.43 -10.81
N ALA A 33 -0.16 0.55 -10.70
CA ALA A 33 -1.06 1.02 -11.73
C ALA A 33 -1.61 2.44 -11.46
N THR A 34 -1.11 3.12 -10.42
CA THR A 34 -1.46 4.51 -10.15
C THR A 34 -0.63 5.43 -11.04
N LEU A 35 -1.30 6.06 -12.00
CA LEU A 35 -0.71 6.89 -13.06
C LEU A 35 -0.21 8.26 -12.58
N MET A 36 -0.31 8.53 -11.28
CA MET A 36 -0.04 9.83 -10.67
C MET A 36 0.79 9.66 -9.39
N GLY A 37 1.46 10.73 -8.97
CA GLY A 37 2.36 10.68 -7.81
C GLY A 37 3.74 10.11 -8.13
N THR A 38 4.61 10.04 -7.12
CA THR A 38 6.01 9.57 -7.20
C THR A 38 6.15 8.14 -6.66
N GLY A 39 7.11 7.32 -7.06
CA GLY A 39 7.29 6.00 -6.43
C GLY A 39 6.45 4.86 -7.02
N ARG A 40 5.17 5.10 -7.30
CA ARG A 40 4.20 4.05 -7.67
C ARG A 40 4.64 3.24 -8.90
N MET A 41 5.19 3.92 -9.90
CA MET A 41 5.61 3.27 -11.15
C MET A 41 7.10 2.90 -11.17
N ASP A 42 7.88 3.24 -10.16
CA ASP A 42 9.34 3.14 -10.18
C ASP A 42 9.83 1.74 -10.52
N THR A 43 9.24 0.71 -9.90
CA THR A 43 9.64 -0.68 -10.14
C THR A 43 9.44 -1.08 -11.61
N GLN A 44 8.30 -0.75 -12.23
CA GLN A 44 8.10 -1.09 -13.65
C GLN A 44 9.01 -0.25 -14.56
N MET A 45 9.22 1.04 -14.25
CA MET A 45 10.10 1.91 -15.04
C MET A 45 11.54 1.42 -15.00
N LEU A 46 12.02 0.97 -13.85
CA LEU A 46 13.36 0.43 -13.67
C LEU A 46 13.61 -0.74 -14.63
N HIS A 47 12.65 -1.65 -14.78
CA HIS A 47 12.79 -2.79 -15.69
C HIS A 47 12.70 -2.40 -17.17
N ILE A 48 11.80 -1.48 -17.53
CA ILE A 48 11.58 -1.09 -18.92
C ILE A 48 12.69 -0.17 -19.43
N TYR A 49 13.09 0.82 -18.63
CA TYR A 49 13.95 1.94 -19.06
C TYR A 49 15.32 1.98 -18.38
N GLY A 50 15.54 1.19 -17.33
CA GLY A 50 16.80 1.23 -16.55
C GLY A 50 16.93 2.46 -15.66
N ASN A 51 15.84 3.17 -15.37
CA ASN A 51 15.75 4.29 -14.43
C ASN A 51 14.32 4.41 -13.89
N VAL A 52 14.09 5.32 -12.95
CA VAL A 52 12.76 5.56 -12.33
C VAL A 52 12.02 6.76 -12.93
N THR A 53 12.69 7.59 -13.73
CA THR A 53 12.09 8.79 -14.35
C THR A 53 11.13 8.47 -15.50
N GLY A 54 11.22 7.25 -16.07
CA GLY A 54 10.40 6.85 -17.21
C GLY A 54 10.85 7.51 -18.53
N PRO A 55 10.01 7.48 -19.59
CA PRO A 55 10.33 8.11 -20.87
C PRO A 55 10.40 9.64 -20.74
N ASP A 56 11.18 10.30 -21.62
CA ASP A 56 11.48 11.75 -21.57
C ASP A 56 10.21 12.61 -21.37
N PRO A 57 10.13 13.43 -20.31
CA PRO A 57 9.01 14.33 -20.06
C PRO A 57 8.81 15.41 -21.14
N ASN A 58 9.79 15.62 -22.03
CA ASN A 58 9.70 16.52 -23.18
C ASN A 58 9.31 15.81 -24.49
N GLY A 59 9.19 14.47 -24.48
CA GLY A 59 8.80 13.68 -25.64
C GLY A 59 7.30 13.84 -25.95
N HIS A 60 6.98 14.02 -27.23
CA HIS A 60 5.61 14.09 -27.78
C HIS A 60 4.84 12.76 -27.66
N PHE A 61 4.71 12.20 -26.46
CA PHE A 61 3.89 11.02 -26.21
C PHE A 61 2.58 11.48 -25.59
N GLY A 62 1.48 11.17 -26.29
CA GLY A 62 0.12 11.65 -26.04
C GLY A 62 -0.48 11.30 -24.67
N PRO A 63 -1.82 11.37 -24.52
CA PRO A 63 -2.48 11.25 -23.21
C PRO A 63 -2.02 9.99 -22.47
N GLY A 64 -1.90 10.07 -21.12
CA GLY A 64 -1.27 9.05 -20.27
C GLY A 64 -1.72 7.59 -20.48
N LEU A 65 -2.88 7.39 -21.12
CA LEU A 65 -3.35 6.10 -21.65
C LEU A 65 -2.38 5.46 -22.66
N VAL A 66 -1.81 6.21 -23.61
CA VAL A 66 -0.88 5.66 -24.61
C VAL A 66 0.37 5.09 -23.94
N GLN A 67 0.89 5.83 -22.95
CA GLN A 67 2.07 5.41 -22.20
C GLN A 67 1.82 4.15 -21.37
N GLU A 68 0.59 3.88 -20.93
CA GLU A 68 0.24 2.62 -20.27
C GLU A 68 0.37 1.41 -21.20
N TYR A 69 -0.04 1.53 -22.47
CA TYR A 69 0.17 0.47 -23.45
C TYR A 69 1.64 0.29 -23.80
N ASP A 70 2.42 1.38 -23.86
CA ASP A 70 3.88 1.30 -24.05
C ASP A 70 4.56 0.58 -22.89
N ARG A 71 4.15 0.84 -21.65
CA ARG A 71 4.63 0.12 -20.48
C ARG A 71 4.26 -1.35 -20.51
N ALA A 72 3.00 -1.67 -20.83
CA ALA A 72 2.54 -3.05 -20.95
C ALA A 72 3.35 -3.82 -22.01
N ARG A 73 3.59 -3.21 -23.17
CA ARG A 73 4.47 -3.78 -24.21
C ARG A 73 5.91 -3.93 -23.71
N GLY A 74 6.47 -2.89 -23.10
CA GLY A 74 7.84 -2.90 -22.58
C GLY A 74 8.09 -4.00 -21.55
N LEU A 75 7.14 -4.26 -20.65
CA LEU A 75 7.23 -5.35 -19.67
C LEU A 75 7.25 -6.73 -20.35
N CYS A 76 6.37 -6.95 -21.33
CA CYS A 76 6.33 -8.21 -22.07
C CYS A 76 7.58 -8.41 -22.95
N SER A 77 8.08 -7.34 -23.60
CA SER A 77 9.35 -7.34 -24.32
C SER A 77 10.51 -7.68 -23.39
N TRP A 78 10.58 -7.07 -22.20
CA TRP A 78 11.64 -7.33 -21.22
C TRP A 78 11.75 -8.83 -20.86
N VAL A 79 10.64 -9.46 -20.49
CA VAL A 79 10.63 -10.89 -20.15
C VAL A 79 11.00 -11.75 -21.35
N HIS A 80 10.52 -11.42 -22.54
CA HIS A 80 10.81 -12.18 -23.75
C HIS A 80 12.29 -12.08 -24.14
N GLU A 81 12.85 -10.87 -24.20
CA GLU A 81 14.24 -10.60 -24.58
C GLU A 81 15.24 -11.21 -23.59
N ARG A 82 14.87 -11.30 -22.32
CA ARG A 82 15.69 -11.93 -21.28
C ARG A 82 15.52 -13.44 -21.19
N GLY A 83 14.63 -14.03 -21.99
CA GLY A 83 14.35 -15.47 -21.91
C GLY A 83 13.73 -15.89 -20.58
N LEU A 84 13.00 -14.99 -19.92
CA LEU A 84 12.36 -15.23 -18.61
C LEU A 84 10.93 -15.75 -18.72
N GLY A 85 10.41 -15.87 -19.94
CA GLY A 85 9.07 -16.34 -20.21
C GLY A 85 8.74 -16.36 -21.68
N GLY A 86 7.64 -17.04 -22.00
CA GLY A 86 7.12 -17.14 -23.35
C GLY A 86 5.77 -17.82 -23.34
N ARG A 87 5.35 -18.26 -24.53
CA ARG A 87 4.04 -18.92 -24.69
C ARG A 87 3.96 -20.16 -23.82
N GLY A 88 3.21 -20.05 -22.73
CA GLY A 88 2.93 -21.19 -21.87
C GLY A 88 4.05 -21.61 -20.92
N TRP A 89 5.03 -20.75 -20.64
CA TRP A 89 6.07 -21.06 -19.65
C TRP A 89 6.71 -19.79 -19.11
N GLY A 90 7.32 -19.90 -17.92
CA GLY A 90 7.93 -18.76 -17.25
C GLY A 90 6.92 -17.67 -16.90
N VAL A 91 7.32 -16.40 -16.99
CA VAL A 91 6.42 -15.26 -16.73
C VAL A 91 5.50 -15.04 -17.93
N GLU A 92 4.19 -15.15 -17.71
CA GLU A 92 3.16 -14.98 -18.76
C GLU A 92 2.39 -13.65 -18.65
N GLY A 93 2.56 -12.93 -17.55
CA GLY A 93 1.89 -11.65 -17.30
C GLY A 93 2.35 -10.91 -16.05
N PHE A 94 1.77 -9.74 -15.83
CA PHE A 94 2.09 -8.83 -14.73
C PHE A 94 0.83 -8.39 -14.02
N VAL A 95 0.83 -8.50 -12.69
CA VAL A 95 -0.22 -7.98 -11.83
C VAL A 95 0.23 -6.63 -11.29
N ARG A 96 -0.65 -5.63 -11.43
CA ARG A 96 -0.45 -4.29 -10.87
C ARG A 96 -1.68 -3.86 -10.09
N MET A 97 -1.53 -2.82 -9.27
CA MET A 97 -2.59 -2.37 -8.38
C MET A 97 -2.82 -0.86 -8.48
N ASN A 98 -4.07 -0.44 -8.53
CA ASN A 98 -4.53 0.92 -8.25
C ASN A 98 -5.59 0.81 -7.12
N ALA A 99 -6.83 1.27 -7.30
CA ALA A 99 -7.97 0.86 -6.49
C ALA A 99 -8.51 -0.54 -6.89
N GLY A 100 -7.79 -1.26 -7.74
CA GLY A 100 -8.06 -2.64 -8.04
C GLY A 100 -6.82 -3.34 -8.55
N PHE A 101 -6.86 -4.68 -8.60
CA PHE A 101 -5.86 -5.44 -9.32
C PHE A 101 -6.19 -5.45 -10.82
N GLU A 102 -5.16 -5.21 -11.62
CA GLU A 102 -5.19 -5.35 -13.07
C GLU A 102 -4.10 -6.33 -13.51
N MET A 103 -4.36 -7.00 -14.63
CA MET A 103 -3.45 -7.97 -15.22
C MET A 103 -3.06 -7.53 -16.63
N ILE A 104 -1.76 -7.38 -16.87
CA ILE A 104 -1.18 -7.35 -18.20
C ILE A 104 -0.89 -8.79 -18.59
N TRP A 105 -1.51 -9.28 -19.64
CA TRP A 105 -1.24 -10.61 -20.19
C TRP A 105 -0.46 -10.49 -21.49
N CYS A 106 0.68 -11.18 -21.60
CA CYS A 106 1.64 -10.92 -22.68
C CYS A 106 1.30 -11.62 -23.99
N ASP A 107 0.75 -12.84 -23.94
CA ASP A 107 0.39 -13.60 -25.14
C ASP A 107 -0.96 -14.26 -24.98
N PHE A 108 -2.00 -13.61 -25.52
CA PHE A 108 -3.35 -14.15 -25.50
C PHE A 108 -3.49 -15.41 -26.34
N GLU A 109 -2.52 -15.80 -27.18
CA GLU A 109 -2.47 -17.08 -27.89
C GLU A 109 -1.92 -18.25 -27.05
N SER A 110 -1.51 -17.98 -25.82
CA SER A 110 -1.09 -19.04 -24.89
C SER A 110 -2.24 -19.98 -24.55
N GLU A 111 -2.00 -21.29 -24.66
CA GLU A 111 -2.95 -22.32 -24.21
C GLU A 111 -3.26 -22.24 -22.70
N THR A 112 -2.43 -21.52 -21.93
CA THR A 112 -2.65 -21.25 -20.50
C THR A 112 -3.93 -20.45 -20.25
N LEU A 113 -4.38 -19.63 -21.21
CA LEU A 113 -5.54 -18.76 -21.06
C LEU A 113 -6.60 -19.08 -22.11
N ARG A 114 -7.82 -19.37 -21.67
CA ARG A 114 -8.95 -19.67 -22.54
C ARG A 114 -10.03 -18.61 -22.42
N LEU A 115 -10.49 -18.10 -23.55
CA LEU A 115 -11.71 -17.30 -23.60
C LEU A 115 -12.91 -18.20 -23.31
N VAL A 116 -13.64 -17.91 -22.24
CA VAL A 116 -14.84 -18.67 -21.85
C VAL A 116 -16.12 -17.92 -22.19
N GLU A 117 -16.06 -16.59 -22.29
CA GLU A 117 -17.22 -15.75 -22.55
C GLU A 117 -16.85 -14.49 -23.32
N HIS A 118 -17.71 -14.09 -24.25
CA HIS A 118 -17.60 -12.83 -24.99
C HIS A 118 -18.99 -12.20 -25.08
N LEU A 119 -19.24 -11.21 -24.22
CA LEU A 119 -20.52 -10.50 -24.16
C LEU A 119 -20.43 -9.15 -24.85
N ASN A 120 -21.47 -8.76 -25.58
CA ASN A 120 -21.69 -7.38 -25.96
C ASN A 120 -22.41 -6.68 -24.81
N VAL A 121 -21.72 -5.74 -24.16
CA VAL A 121 -22.19 -4.98 -22.99
C VAL A 121 -22.39 -3.50 -23.33
N THR A 122 -22.60 -3.20 -24.61
CA THR A 122 -22.89 -1.85 -25.09
C THR A 122 -24.21 -1.38 -24.49
N ALA A 123 -24.13 -0.44 -23.55
CA ALA A 123 -25.30 0.22 -23.00
C ALA A 123 -25.87 1.20 -24.04
N PRO A 124 -27.19 1.27 -24.23
CA PRO A 124 -27.79 2.32 -25.04
C PRO A 124 -27.57 3.67 -24.34
N LEU A 125 -26.98 4.63 -25.06
CA LEU A 125 -26.86 6.00 -24.57
C LEU A 125 -28.25 6.62 -24.40
N PHE A 126 -28.39 7.54 -23.45
CA PHE A 126 -29.59 8.35 -23.37
C PHE A 126 -29.80 9.13 -24.68
N PRO A 127 -31.06 9.33 -25.10
CA PRO A 127 -31.39 10.04 -26.32
C PRO A 127 -30.72 11.42 -26.36
N GLN A 128 -30.27 11.85 -27.54
CA GLN A 128 -29.99 13.27 -27.73
C GLN A 128 -31.31 14.06 -27.69
N ASN A 129 -31.26 15.36 -27.45
CA ASN A 129 -32.42 16.26 -27.58
C ASN A 129 -32.92 16.41 -29.04
N THR A 130 -32.59 15.47 -29.92
CA THR A 130 -33.08 15.34 -31.30
C THR A 130 -33.61 13.93 -31.51
N PRO A 131 -34.72 13.74 -32.25
CA PRO A 131 -35.29 12.42 -32.47
C PRO A 131 -34.29 11.55 -33.26
N GLU A 132 -33.72 10.52 -32.63
CA GLU A 132 -32.95 9.49 -33.32
C GLU A 132 -33.86 8.29 -33.60
N GLU A 133 -33.80 7.78 -34.84
CA GLU A 133 -34.53 6.60 -35.29
C GLU A 133 -34.05 5.36 -34.54
N ILE A 134 -35.00 4.68 -33.88
CA ILE A 134 -34.79 3.42 -33.19
C ILE A 134 -34.59 2.33 -34.25
N TYR A 135 -33.36 1.83 -34.40
CA TYR A 135 -33.12 0.60 -35.16
C TYR A 135 -33.36 -0.60 -34.25
N GLU A 136 -34.52 -1.25 -34.41
CA GLU A 136 -34.76 -2.60 -33.90
C GLU A 136 -33.80 -3.58 -34.60
N LYS A 137 -33.05 -4.35 -33.81
CA LYS A 137 -32.31 -5.51 -34.29
C LYS A 137 -33.06 -6.77 -33.86
N GLU A 138 -33.18 -7.71 -34.81
CA GLU A 138 -33.86 -8.99 -34.64
C GLU A 138 -33.38 -9.76 -33.40
N GLU A 139 -34.35 -10.29 -32.66
CA GLU A 139 -34.16 -11.22 -31.55
C GLU A 139 -33.55 -12.53 -32.05
N LEU A 140 -32.33 -12.82 -31.60
CA LEU A 140 -31.73 -14.15 -31.73
C LEU A 140 -32.24 -15.04 -30.59
N ASN A 141 -32.79 -16.20 -30.95
CA ASN A 141 -33.21 -17.24 -30.02
C ASN A 141 -32.04 -17.68 -29.13
N PHE A 142 -32.10 -17.34 -27.84
CA PHE A 142 -31.15 -17.81 -26.83
C PHE A 142 -31.53 -19.22 -26.37
N THR A 143 -30.80 -20.23 -26.85
CA THR A 143 -30.69 -21.50 -26.12
C THR A 143 -29.78 -21.29 -24.91
N SER A 144 -30.13 -21.84 -23.75
CA SER A 144 -29.45 -21.68 -22.45
C SER A 144 -28.04 -22.29 -22.34
N TYR A 145 -27.39 -22.50 -23.49
CA TYR A 145 -26.04 -23.02 -23.60
C TYR A 145 -25.36 -22.28 -24.76
N LEU A 146 -24.60 -21.23 -24.44
CA LEU A 146 -23.66 -20.65 -25.41
C LEU A 146 -22.53 -21.68 -25.58
N PRO A 147 -22.34 -22.27 -26.78
CA PRO A 147 -21.20 -23.15 -26.99
C PRO A 147 -19.92 -22.35 -26.73
N LEU A 148 -18.98 -22.95 -25.99
CA LEU A 148 -17.66 -22.36 -25.78
C LEU A 148 -17.10 -21.91 -27.14
N PRO A 149 -16.53 -20.70 -27.27
CA PRO A 149 -15.96 -20.23 -28.52
C PRO A 149 -15.05 -21.32 -29.11
N SER A 150 -15.29 -21.71 -30.37
CA SER A 150 -14.59 -22.83 -31.02
C SER A 150 -13.10 -22.57 -31.28
N ILE A 151 -12.63 -21.35 -30.98
CA ILE A 151 -11.29 -20.88 -31.27
C ILE A 151 -10.56 -20.66 -29.95
N THR A 152 -9.47 -21.42 -29.76
CA THR A 152 -8.34 -20.94 -28.98
C THR A 152 -7.95 -19.58 -29.51
N THR A 153 -8.17 -18.55 -28.69
CA THR A 153 -7.36 -17.34 -28.70
C THR A 153 -7.34 -16.53 -30.01
N ARG A 154 -8.50 -16.06 -30.43
CA ARG A 154 -8.56 -14.71 -31.00
C ARG A 154 -9.45 -13.90 -30.09
N SER A 155 -8.88 -12.89 -29.41
CA SER A 155 -9.71 -11.71 -29.23
C SER A 155 -10.18 -11.34 -30.65
N PRO A 156 -11.46 -11.03 -30.88
CA PRO A 156 -11.85 -10.43 -32.14
C PRO A 156 -10.85 -9.30 -32.40
N GLN A 157 -10.38 -9.18 -33.63
CA GLN A 157 -9.50 -8.13 -34.17
C GLN A 157 -10.07 -6.71 -33.93
N SER A 158 -10.38 -6.37 -32.68
CA SER A 158 -11.09 -5.18 -32.24
C SER A 158 -10.16 -3.98 -32.15
N THR A 159 -8.88 -4.16 -32.46
CA THR A 159 -7.88 -3.09 -32.58
C THR A 159 -7.28 -2.97 -33.98
N HIS A 160 -7.79 -3.68 -35.01
CA HIS A 160 -7.52 -3.23 -36.37
C HIS A 160 -8.38 -2.00 -36.64
N THR A 161 -7.90 -0.85 -36.17
CA THR A 161 -8.16 0.43 -36.82
C THR A 161 -7.83 0.24 -38.30
N LYS A 162 -8.63 0.86 -39.19
CA LYS A 162 -8.45 0.72 -40.66
C LYS A 162 -7.04 1.13 -41.12
N ASN A 163 -6.30 1.83 -40.26
CA ASN A 163 -4.88 2.11 -40.37
C ASN A 163 -4.08 1.35 -39.27
N PRO A 164 -3.14 0.46 -39.63
CA PRO A 164 -2.25 -0.23 -38.68
C PRO A 164 -1.39 0.69 -37.79
N THR A 165 -1.39 2.00 -38.07
CA THR A 165 -0.69 3.05 -37.34
C THR A 165 -1.55 3.77 -36.29
N GLU A 166 -2.87 3.59 -36.27
CA GLU A 166 -3.77 4.17 -35.26
C GLU A 166 -3.86 3.23 -34.04
N ASN A 167 -2.80 3.21 -33.24
CA ASN A 167 -2.71 2.47 -31.97
C ASN A 167 -3.29 3.25 -30.77
N HIS A 168 -4.25 4.15 -30.98
CA HIS A 168 -4.82 4.92 -29.88
C HIS A 168 -5.93 4.13 -29.19
N PRO A 169 -5.81 3.84 -27.88
CA PRO A 169 -6.84 3.14 -27.15
C PRO A 169 -8.13 3.97 -27.09
N ALA A 170 -9.27 3.28 -27.03
CA ALA A 170 -10.56 3.95 -26.82
C ALA A 170 -10.53 4.73 -25.50
N MET A 171 -11.01 5.97 -25.52
CA MET A 171 -11.03 6.80 -24.31
C MET A 171 -12.05 6.25 -23.29
N PRO A 172 -11.72 6.27 -21.98
CA PRO A 172 -12.65 5.98 -20.90
C PRO A 172 -13.90 6.88 -20.96
N PRO A 173 -15.08 6.42 -20.46
CA PRO A 173 -16.35 7.14 -20.56
C PRO A 173 -16.31 8.57 -20.01
N ASN A 174 -15.71 8.75 -18.83
CA ASN A 174 -15.58 10.04 -18.16
C ASN A 174 -14.77 11.09 -18.95
N PHE A 175 -14.00 10.66 -19.95
CA PHE A 175 -13.13 11.52 -20.76
C PHE A 175 -13.74 11.83 -22.13
N ARG A 176 -14.98 11.39 -22.38
CA ARG A 176 -15.68 11.62 -23.65
C ARG A 176 -16.55 12.87 -23.56
N HIS A 177 -16.84 13.45 -24.73
CA HIS A 177 -17.71 14.62 -24.83
C HIS A 177 -19.19 14.33 -24.53
N ASP A 178 -19.60 13.06 -24.47
CA ASP A 178 -20.97 12.62 -24.25
C ASP A 178 -21.16 11.83 -22.95
N SER A 179 -20.29 12.01 -21.96
CA SER A 179 -20.35 11.31 -20.66
C SER A 179 -21.72 11.45 -19.97
N GLU A 180 -22.38 12.60 -20.09
CA GLU A 180 -23.72 12.85 -19.53
C GLU A 180 -24.81 11.94 -20.10
N ARG A 181 -24.58 11.37 -21.29
CA ARG A 181 -25.51 10.44 -21.93
C ARG A 181 -25.30 8.99 -21.49
N GLU A 182 -24.28 8.70 -20.69
CA GLU A 182 -23.97 7.34 -20.26
C GLU A 182 -24.85 6.94 -19.05
N PRO A 183 -25.84 6.05 -19.22
CA PRO A 183 -26.84 5.78 -18.19
C PRO A 183 -26.28 5.18 -16.91
N PHE A 184 -25.15 4.50 -17.00
CA PHE A 184 -24.59 3.78 -15.87
C PHE A 184 -23.33 4.45 -15.30
N LEU A 185 -22.92 5.62 -15.79
CA LEU A 185 -21.64 6.26 -15.43
C LEU A 185 -21.45 6.36 -13.90
N ARG A 186 -22.51 6.80 -13.22
CA ARG A 186 -22.54 6.93 -11.75
C ARG A 186 -22.43 5.58 -11.05
N SER A 187 -23.26 4.62 -11.45
CA SER A 187 -23.25 3.26 -10.87
C SER A 187 -21.96 2.49 -11.17
N GLN A 188 -21.35 2.75 -12.33
CA GLN A 188 -20.08 2.18 -12.77
C GLN A 188 -18.93 2.67 -11.87
N GLY A 189 -18.85 3.99 -11.63
CA GLY A 189 -17.83 4.56 -10.73
C GLY A 189 -18.02 4.13 -9.28
N TRP A 190 -19.27 4.08 -8.79
CA TRP A 190 -19.55 3.52 -7.46
C TRP A 190 -19.22 2.02 -7.35
N GLY A 191 -19.53 1.23 -8.38
CA GLY A 191 -19.20 -0.19 -8.45
C GLY A 191 -17.69 -0.43 -8.49
N TRP A 192 -16.92 0.45 -9.12
CA TRP A 192 -15.47 0.44 -9.08
C TRP A 192 -14.94 0.69 -7.65
N PHE A 193 -15.39 1.76 -7.00
CA PHE A 193 -15.01 2.12 -5.65
C PHE A 193 -15.39 1.05 -4.60
N THR A 194 -16.61 0.54 -4.66
CA THR A 194 -17.07 -0.47 -3.70
C THR A 194 -16.35 -1.80 -3.87
N SER A 195 -15.99 -2.16 -5.10
CA SER A 195 -15.13 -3.33 -5.37
C SER A 195 -13.74 -3.13 -4.78
N ALA A 196 -13.15 -1.93 -4.91
CA ALA A 196 -11.90 -1.57 -4.25
C ALA A 196 -12.01 -1.79 -2.73
N ALA A 197 -12.93 -1.08 -2.08
CA ALA A 197 -13.11 -1.13 -0.63
C ALA A 197 -13.42 -2.53 -0.08
N ALA A 198 -14.04 -3.42 -0.88
CA ALA A 198 -14.32 -4.80 -0.48
C ALA A 198 -13.08 -5.72 -0.51
N HIS A 199 -12.12 -5.44 -1.40
CA HIS A 199 -10.90 -6.24 -1.54
C HIS A 199 -9.74 -5.72 -0.69
N TYR A 200 -9.83 -4.49 -0.16
CA TYR A 200 -8.77 -3.85 0.61
C TYR A 200 -9.00 -3.85 2.12
N GLY A 201 -7.93 -4.17 2.84
CA GLY A 201 -7.75 -3.80 4.24
C GLY A 201 -8.47 -4.67 5.28
N SER A 202 -8.08 -4.43 6.53
CA SER A 202 -8.79 -4.83 7.73
C SER A 202 -9.83 -3.74 7.98
N SER A 203 -11.10 -4.02 7.72
CA SER A 203 -12.17 -3.01 7.70
C SER A 203 -12.56 -2.48 9.10
N GLY A 204 -11.70 -2.65 10.11
CA GLY A 204 -12.08 -2.57 11.53
C GLY A 204 -12.97 -3.75 11.99
N GLU A 205 -13.62 -4.45 11.05
CA GLU A 205 -14.46 -5.64 11.28
C GLU A 205 -13.70 -6.96 11.00
N GLY A 206 -12.40 -6.88 10.71
CA GLY A 206 -11.54 -8.00 10.33
C GLY A 206 -11.02 -7.91 8.89
N PRO A 207 -10.14 -8.85 8.47
CA PRO A 207 -9.56 -8.86 7.14
C PRO A 207 -10.65 -9.05 6.08
N GLY A 208 -10.59 -8.25 5.00
CA GLY A 208 -11.33 -8.58 3.77
C GLY A 208 -10.95 -9.99 3.27
N LEU A 209 -11.81 -10.60 2.45
CA LEU A 209 -11.56 -11.95 1.90
C LEU A 209 -10.22 -12.06 1.14
N GLY A 210 -9.69 -10.93 0.67
CA GLY A 210 -8.49 -10.87 -0.16
C GLY A 210 -8.70 -11.50 -1.54
N GLU A 211 -7.66 -11.46 -2.38
CA GLU A 211 -7.63 -12.23 -3.62
C GLU A 211 -7.08 -13.63 -3.34
N THR A 212 -7.92 -14.66 -3.43
CA THR A 212 -7.56 -16.05 -3.10
C THR A 212 -7.13 -16.88 -4.31
N ARG A 213 -7.32 -16.36 -5.53
CA ARG A 213 -6.95 -17.05 -6.78
C ARG A 213 -5.48 -16.85 -7.14
N VAL A 214 -4.84 -15.82 -6.60
CA VAL A 214 -3.41 -15.54 -6.77
C VAL A 214 -2.67 -15.97 -5.51
N LYS A 215 -1.58 -16.71 -5.67
CA LYS A 215 -0.72 -17.13 -4.56
C LYS A 215 0.67 -16.57 -4.76
N LEU A 216 1.22 -15.97 -3.71
CA LEU A 216 2.60 -15.48 -3.73
C LEU A 216 3.57 -16.66 -3.69
N LEU A 217 4.54 -16.63 -4.60
CA LEU A 217 5.73 -17.48 -4.53
C LEU A 217 6.72 -16.77 -3.59
N THR A 218 6.72 -17.17 -2.32
CA THR A 218 7.43 -16.46 -1.24
C THR A 218 8.95 -16.43 -1.41
N CYS A 219 9.54 -17.51 -1.93
CA CYS A 219 10.94 -17.58 -2.35
C CYS A 219 11.30 -16.69 -3.56
N GLY A 220 10.31 -16.02 -4.16
CA GLY A 220 10.48 -15.04 -5.24
C GLY A 220 10.20 -13.61 -4.82
N ILE A 221 10.02 -13.33 -3.52
CA ILE A 221 9.79 -11.98 -3.01
C ILE A 221 11.11 -11.19 -3.05
N LEU A 222 11.08 -10.10 -3.80
CA LEU A 222 12.18 -9.15 -3.95
C LEU A 222 11.89 -7.87 -3.18
N ASN A 223 12.90 -7.35 -2.48
CA ASN A 223 12.80 -6.12 -1.71
C ASN A 223 14.00 -5.21 -2.00
N TYR A 224 13.76 -4.07 -2.65
CA TYR A 224 14.81 -3.06 -2.93
C TYR A 224 15.22 -2.24 -1.71
N TYR A 225 14.58 -2.45 -0.56
CA TYR A 225 14.97 -1.93 0.75
C TYR A 225 15.70 -2.97 1.62
N SER A 226 16.01 -4.15 1.07
CA SER A 226 16.80 -5.14 1.79
C SER A 226 18.24 -4.62 2.02
N PRO A 227 18.93 -5.07 3.09
CA PRO A 227 20.29 -4.62 3.41
C PRO A 227 21.30 -4.77 2.25
N LYS A 228 21.05 -5.68 1.30
CA LYS A 228 21.91 -5.84 0.11
C LYS A 228 21.93 -4.61 -0.81
N PHE A 229 20.95 -3.72 -0.67
CA PHE A 229 20.86 -2.45 -1.41
C PHE A 229 21.06 -1.22 -0.50
N GLU A 230 21.67 -1.38 0.67
CA GLU A 230 21.86 -0.29 1.63
C GLU A 230 22.62 0.90 1.00
N SER A 231 23.64 0.63 0.18
CA SER A 231 24.36 1.67 -0.56
C SER A 231 23.43 2.50 -1.46
N GLN A 232 22.53 1.83 -2.17
CA GLN A 232 21.55 2.45 -3.07
C GLN A 232 20.43 3.18 -2.33
N ALA A 233 20.25 2.88 -1.04
CA ALA A 233 19.26 3.51 -0.18
C ALA A 233 19.83 4.68 0.63
N HIS A 234 21.14 4.86 0.65
CA HIS A 234 21.81 5.83 1.53
C HIS A 234 21.35 7.27 1.29
N ALA A 235 21.27 7.71 0.03
CA ALA A 235 20.83 9.06 -0.33
C ALA A 235 19.38 9.33 0.15
N ARG A 236 18.47 8.38 -0.14
CA ARG A 236 17.08 8.43 0.33
C ARG A 236 17.00 8.47 1.86
N GLY A 237 17.81 7.66 2.53
CA GLY A 237 17.86 7.61 3.99
C GLY A 237 18.31 8.93 4.63
N ILE A 238 19.22 9.69 4.00
CA ILE A 238 19.61 11.02 4.49
C ILE A 238 18.45 12.00 4.38
N LEU A 239 17.84 12.11 3.20
CA LEU A 239 16.72 13.01 2.96
C LEU A 239 15.55 12.72 3.89
N GLU A 240 15.24 11.43 4.08
CA GLU A 240 14.16 11.00 4.94
C GLU A 240 14.42 11.32 6.42
N ARG A 241 15.65 11.12 6.91
CA ARG A 241 16.02 11.51 8.27
C ARG A 241 15.87 13.01 8.49
N GLU A 242 16.15 13.83 7.48
CA GLU A 242 15.97 15.28 7.55
C GLU A 242 14.49 15.64 7.58
N ILE A 243 13.69 15.11 6.65
CA ILE A 243 12.24 15.38 6.54
C ILE A 243 11.48 14.96 7.81
N LEU A 244 11.83 13.82 8.38
CA LEU A 244 11.14 13.24 9.54
C LEU A 244 11.82 13.58 10.88
N ASN A 245 12.88 14.39 10.87
CA ASN A 245 13.67 14.76 12.04
C ASN A 245 14.12 13.54 12.87
N LEU A 246 14.82 12.60 12.23
CA LEU A 246 15.28 11.35 12.84
C LEU A 246 16.79 11.38 13.16
N THR A 247 17.21 10.52 14.10
CA THR A 247 18.62 10.20 14.40
C THR A 247 19.22 9.35 13.30
N SER A 248 20.55 9.15 13.35
CA SER A 248 21.25 8.21 12.47
C SER A 248 20.73 6.78 12.61
N GLU A 249 20.22 6.45 13.81
CA GLU A 249 19.63 5.15 14.15
C GLU A 249 18.13 5.07 13.83
N GLY A 250 17.53 6.15 13.29
CA GLY A 250 16.12 6.19 12.90
C GLY A 250 15.13 6.53 14.01
N PHE A 251 15.63 6.93 15.20
CA PHE A 251 14.78 7.40 16.30
C PHE A 251 14.36 8.86 16.10
N TRP A 252 13.21 9.26 16.61
CA TRP A 252 12.76 10.65 16.50
C TRP A 252 13.55 11.59 17.42
N LYS A 253 13.91 12.79 16.93
CA LYS A 253 14.77 13.75 17.64
C LYS A 253 14.05 14.83 18.45
N ALA A 254 12.77 15.09 18.24
CA ALA A 254 12.20 16.34 18.75
C ALA A 254 11.91 16.35 20.25
N ASP A 255 11.73 17.56 20.79
CA ASP A 255 11.52 17.79 22.22
C ASP A 255 10.27 17.09 22.72
N LEU A 256 10.43 16.31 23.79
CA LEU A 256 9.37 15.58 24.50
C LEU A 256 8.30 16.50 25.15
N GLU A 257 8.44 17.82 25.01
CA GLU A 257 7.57 18.80 25.68
C GLU A 257 6.32 19.16 24.85
N ASP A 258 6.33 19.02 23.52
CA ASP A 258 5.16 19.23 22.66
C ASP A 258 4.54 17.89 22.19
N GLU A 259 3.54 17.43 22.94
CA GLU A 259 2.82 16.19 22.66
C GLU A 259 2.08 16.20 21.31
N ASN A 260 1.61 17.37 20.84
CA ASN A 260 0.90 17.47 19.56
C ASN A 260 1.88 17.34 18.39
N ALA A 261 3.05 17.98 18.48
CA ALA A 261 4.11 17.83 17.48
C ALA A 261 4.61 16.37 17.42
N ARG A 262 4.81 15.74 18.58
CA ARG A 262 5.19 14.32 18.67
C ARG A 262 4.15 13.41 18.02
N MET A 263 2.86 13.57 18.35
CA MET A 263 1.80 12.75 17.77
C MET A 263 1.71 12.91 16.25
N THR A 264 1.86 14.14 15.75
CA THR A 264 1.89 14.43 14.30
C THR A 264 3.05 13.70 13.62
N ALA A 265 4.24 13.74 14.21
CA ALA A 265 5.43 13.06 13.70
C ALA A 265 5.29 11.53 13.73
N LEU A 266 4.77 10.96 14.82
CA LEU A 266 4.52 9.51 14.92
C LEU A 266 3.52 9.04 13.88
N ASN A 267 2.48 9.83 13.60
CA ASN A 267 1.52 9.55 12.53
C ASN A 267 2.18 9.63 11.14
N ALA A 268 3.10 10.57 10.92
CA ALA A 268 3.89 10.62 9.68
C ALA A 268 4.80 9.39 9.54
N LEU A 269 5.51 9.00 10.60
CA LEU A 269 6.37 7.80 10.63
C LEU A 269 5.58 6.51 10.41
N MET A 270 4.40 6.37 11.04
CA MET A 270 3.52 5.23 10.84
C MET A 270 3.08 5.09 9.37
N ARG A 271 2.86 6.22 8.69
CA ARG A 271 2.47 6.27 7.27
C ARG A 271 3.65 6.08 6.34
N ARG A 272 4.86 6.50 6.73
CA ARG A 272 6.10 6.35 5.95
C ARG A 272 6.29 4.94 5.40
N ARG A 273 5.99 3.90 6.18
CA ARG A 273 6.14 2.49 5.72
C ARG A 273 5.19 2.07 4.59
N ARG A 274 4.29 2.95 4.16
CA ARG A 274 3.44 2.75 2.98
C ARG A 274 3.93 3.54 1.77
N SER A 275 4.84 4.49 1.97
CA SER A 275 5.39 5.33 0.91
C SER A 275 6.80 4.89 0.59
N HIS A 276 6.91 3.95 -0.36
CA HIS A 276 8.18 3.47 -0.87
C HIS A 276 8.45 4.12 -2.23
N THR A 277 9.52 4.91 -2.34
CA THR A 277 10.00 5.47 -3.62
C THR A 277 11.45 5.04 -3.87
N LEU A 278 11.78 4.79 -5.14
CA LEU A 278 13.14 4.55 -5.61
C LEU A 278 13.71 5.84 -6.21
N ASP A 279 13.27 7.01 -5.74
CA ASP A 279 13.83 8.29 -6.15
C ASP A 279 15.34 8.33 -5.83
N ASP A 280 16.05 9.19 -6.57
CA ASP A 280 17.49 9.40 -6.46
C ASP A 280 18.37 8.17 -6.73
N ILE A 281 17.84 7.08 -7.32
CA ILE A 281 18.70 6.01 -7.83
C ILE A 281 19.41 6.45 -9.12
N SER A 282 20.70 6.17 -9.21
CA SER A 282 21.47 6.29 -10.44
C SER A 282 21.18 5.13 -11.41
N THR A 283 21.58 5.30 -12.67
CA THR A 283 21.43 4.27 -13.71
C THR A 283 22.19 2.99 -13.39
N ASP A 284 23.34 3.09 -12.73
CA ASP A 284 24.16 1.93 -12.36
C ASP A 284 23.53 1.13 -11.22
N GLU A 285 22.90 1.84 -10.27
CA GLU A 285 22.15 1.24 -9.17
C GLU A 285 20.87 0.57 -9.66
N ALA A 286 20.15 1.24 -10.58
CA ALA A 286 19.00 0.66 -11.27
C ALA A 286 19.38 -0.61 -12.05
N ALA A 287 20.52 -0.61 -12.74
CA ALA A 287 21.05 -1.80 -13.44
C ALA A 287 21.34 -2.94 -12.45
N THR A 288 21.92 -2.65 -11.29
CA THR A 288 22.20 -3.64 -10.24
C THR A 288 20.90 -4.27 -9.72
N MET A 289 19.89 -3.46 -9.42
CA MET A 289 18.57 -3.93 -9.00
C MET A 289 17.89 -4.78 -10.09
N LYS A 290 17.97 -4.35 -11.35
CA LYS A 290 17.42 -5.08 -12.50
C LYS A 290 18.05 -6.45 -12.66
N VAL A 291 19.39 -6.54 -12.59
CA VAL A 291 20.13 -7.81 -12.68
C VAL A 291 19.73 -8.77 -11.56
N ASP A 292 19.55 -8.26 -10.34
CA ASP A 292 19.10 -9.07 -9.22
C ASP A 292 17.67 -9.62 -9.43
N SER A 293 16.77 -8.80 -9.98
CA SER A 293 15.42 -9.24 -10.34
C SER A 293 15.43 -10.31 -11.43
N GLU A 294 16.23 -10.13 -12.48
CA GLU A 294 16.40 -11.11 -13.55
C GLU A 294 16.97 -12.44 -13.01
N ARG A 295 17.96 -12.39 -12.10
CA ARG A 295 18.50 -13.57 -11.42
C ARG A 295 17.43 -14.34 -10.64
N VAL A 296 16.59 -13.64 -9.87
CA VAL A 296 15.52 -14.29 -9.09
C VAL A 296 14.49 -14.94 -10.00
N LEU A 297 14.07 -14.23 -11.05
CA LEU A 297 13.14 -14.79 -12.02
C LEU A 297 13.73 -16.04 -12.68
N ASP A 298 14.99 -16.01 -13.12
CA ASP A 298 15.66 -17.16 -13.73
C ASP A 298 15.73 -18.37 -12.80
N ASN A 299 16.10 -18.15 -11.52
CA ASN A 299 16.11 -19.20 -10.50
C ASN A 299 14.72 -19.88 -10.31
N LEU A 300 13.63 -19.15 -10.52
CA LEU A 300 12.26 -19.66 -10.40
C LEU A 300 11.77 -20.40 -11.65
N LEU A 301 12.51 -20.38 -12.76
CA LEU A 301 12.19 -21.09 -14.00
C LEU A 301 12.61 -22.56 -13.97
N GLY A 302 13.53 -22.95 -13.07
CA GLY A 302 13.98 -24.33 -12.90
C GLY A 302 12.86 -25.33 -12.58
N GLN A 303 13.03 -26.58 -13.01
CA GLN A 303 12.04 -27.67 -12.83
C GLN A 303 11.74 -28.01 -11.35
N SER A 304 12.71 -27.80 -10.46
CA SER A 304 12.50 -27.74 -9.02
C SER A 304 12.75 -26.32 -8.56
N SER A 305 11.70 -25.55 -8.30
CA SER A 305 11.84 -24.30 -7.56
C SER A 305 12.52 -24.65 -6.23
N ASN A 306 13.75 -24.16 -5.99
CA ASN A 306 14.54 -24.44 -4.77
C ASN A 306 13.95 -23.80 -3.49
N CYS A 307 12.65 -23.55 -3.49
CA CYS A 307 11.91 -22.98 -2.40
C CYS A 307 11.75 -24.04 -1.31
N THR A 308 11.91 -23.63 -0.06
CA THR A 308 11.82 -24.53 1.09
C THR A 308 10.40 -25.00 1.38
N GLY A 309 9.39 -24.34 0.77
CA GLY A 309 7.98 -24.59 1.02
C GLY A 309 7.46 -23.93 2.31
N ILE A 310 8.28 -23.11 2.98
CA ILE A 310 7.86 -22.34 4.15
C ILE A 310 6.76 -21.34 3.75
N ASP A 311 5.64 -21.41 4.46
CA ASP A 311 4.53 -20.46 4.29
C ASP A 311 4.82 -19.17 5.07
N TRP A 312 5.66 -18.33 4.47
CA TRP A 312 6.01 -17.01 5.00
C TRP A 312 4.79 -16.11 5.15
N THR A 313 3.79 -16.24 4.26
CA THR A 313 2.56 -15.43 4.29
C THR A 313 1.75 -15.73 5.55
N THR A 314 1.54 -17.01 5.86
CA THR A 314 0.83 -17.41 7.08
C THR A 314 1.59 -16.97 8.34
N MET A 315 2.92 -17.08 8.33
CA MET A 315 3.77 -16.65 9.45
C MET A 315 3.65 -15.14 9.71
N THR A 316 3.80 -14.29 8.70
CA THR A 316 3.75 -12.83 8.85
C THR A 316 2.34 -12.35 9.19
N ASN A 317 1.30 -12.91 8.57
CA ASN A 317 -0.09 -12.62 8.94
C ASN A 317 -0.38 -13.01 10.39
N GLY A 318 0.15 -14.15 10.85
CA GLY A 318 0.04 -14.59 12.24
C GLY A 318 0.64 -13.60 13.23
N ILE A 319 1.81 -13.02 12.91
CA ILE A 319 2.44 -11.98 13.75
C ILE A 319 1.54 -10.74 13.83
N VAL A 320 1.06 -10.23 12.69
CA VAL A 320 0.17 -9.06 12.66
C VAL A 320 -1.10 -9.32 13.47
N GLN A 321 -1.77 -10.45 13.24
CA GLN A 321 -2.99 -10.83 13.95
C GLN A 321 -2.77 -11.01 15.46
N THR A 322 -1.61 -11.53 15.86
CA THR A 322 -1.27 -11.75 17.27
C THR A 322 -1.03 -10.44 18.01
N TYR A 323 -0.41 -9.43 17.37
CA TYR A 323 0.06 -8.25 18.08
C TYR A 323 -0.72 -6.96 17.77
N ALA A 324 -1.29 -6.77 16.59
CA ALA A 324 -1.87 -5.49 16.18
C ALA A 324 -3.00 -5.02 17.12
N SER A 325 -3.99 -5.88 17.38
CA SER A 325 -5.11 -5.55 18.27
C SER A 325 -4.70 -5.48 19.75
N PRO A 326 -3.96 -6.45 20.30
CA PRO A 326 -3.49 -6.36 21.69
C PRO A 326 -2.61 -5.14 22.00
N LEU A 327 -1.74 -4.70 21.07
CA LEU A 327 -0.97 -3.46 21.22
C LEU A 327 -1.87 -2.23 21.28
N ALA A 328 -2.90 -2.17 20.44
CA ALA A 328 -3.87 -1.08 20.47
C ALA A 328 -4.67 -1.05 21.78
N GLN A 329 -5.10 -2.21 22.27
CA GLN A 329 -5.80 -2.34 23.55
C GLN A 329 -4.91 -1.95 24.73
N LEU A 330 -3.66 -2.42 24.76
CA LEU A 330 -2.71 -2.06 25.81
C LEU A 330 -2.49 -0.55 25.86
N LEU A 331 -2.30 0.10 24.70
CA LEU A 331 -2.17 1.56 24.62
C LEU A 331 -3.41 2.27 25.16
N GLN A 332 -4.60 1.82 24.76
CA GLN A 332 -5.86 2.40 25.21
C GLN A 332 -5.99 2.33 26.75
N ILE A 333 -5.67 1.19 27.36
CA ILE A 333 -5.74 1.03 28.82
C ILE A 333 -4.69 1.91 29.50
N LEU A 334 -3.47 1.98 28.97
CA LEU A 334 -2.42 2.85 29.51
C LEU A 334 -2.83 4.33 29.49
N GLN A 335 -3.49 4.78 28.43
CA GLN A 335 -3.98 6.16 28.27
C GLN A 335 -5.12 6.51 29.22
N THR A 336 -5.78 5.54 29.87
CA THR A 336 -6.78 5.83 30.92
C THR A 336 -6.15 6.21 32.26
N TYR A 337 -4.83 6.09 32.43
CA TYR A 337 -4.14 6.38 33.68
C TYR A 337 -4.45 7.78 34.26
N PRO A 338 -4.48 8.88 33.48
CA PRO A 338 -4.82 10.20 34.01
C PRO A 338 -6.23 10.31 34.61
N LEU A 339 -7.13 9.38 34.27
CA LEU A 339 -8.48 9.32 34.82
C LEU A 339 -8.54 8.58 36.17
N VAL A 340 -7.47 7.90 36.57
CA VAL A 340 -7.38 7.18 37.84
C VAL A 340 -7.11 8.21 38.96
N PRO A 341 -8.02 8.39 39.93
CA PRO A 341 -7.82 9.37 40.99
C PRO A 341 -6.62 8.97 41.86
N PRO A 342 -5.60 9.84 42.04
CA PRO A 342 -4.38 9.52 42.81
C PRO A 342 -4.64 9.18 44.29
N SER A 343 -5.80 9.56 44.81
CA SER A 343 -6.24 9.28 46.18
C SER A 343 -6.99 7.95 46.33
N ASN A 344 -7.39 7.31 45.22
CA ASN A 344 -8.20 6.10 45.22
C ASN A 344 -7.35 4.85 44.96
N LYS A 345 -6.78 4.31 46.05
CA LYS A 345 -5.89 3.13 46.05
C LYS A 345 -6.51 1.88 45.40
N THR A 346 -7.81 1.67 45.60
CA THR A 346 -8.52 0.54 45.01
C THR A 346 -8.57 0.67 43.50
N ALA A 347 -8.76 1.89 42.99
CA ALA A 347 -8.72 2.17 41.55
C ALA A 347 -7.31 1.99 40.98
N GLU A 348 -6.27 2.49 41.65
CA GLU A 348 -4.87 2.31 41.22
C GLU A 348 -4.49 0.82 41.14
N ARG A 349 -4.78 0.04 42.18
CA ARG A 349 -4.50 -1.40 42.20
C ARG A 349 -5.27 -2.15 41.12
N LYS A 350 -6.54 -1.81 40.90
CA LYS A 350 -7.36 -2.42 39.84
C LYS A 350 -6.80 -2.10 38.47
N TRP A 351 -6.39 -0.86 38.23
CA TRP A 351 -5.77 -0.44 36.97
C TRP A 351 -4.42 -1.16 36.73
N MET A 352 -3.52 -1.16 37.72
CA MET A 352 -2.24 -1.90 37.64
C MET A 352 -2.44 -3.40 37.43
N SER A 353 -3.44 -4.01 38.08
CA SER A 353 -3.78 -5.42 37.88
C SER A 353 -4.27 -5.70 36.46
N SER A 354 -4.99 -4.76 35.84
CA SER A 354 -5.42 -4.86 34.44
C SER A 354 -4.22 -4.84 33.50
N ILE A 355 -3.31 -3.88 33.68
CA ILE A 355 -2.07 -3.80 32.89
C ILE A 355 -1.23 -5.07 33.05
N ARG A 356 -1.05 -5.53 34.29
CA ARG A 356 -0.33 -6.78 34.60
C ARG A 356 -0.93 -7.99 33.90
N GLY A 357 -2.26 -8.11 33.88
CA GLY A 357 -2.95 -9.18 33.15
C GLY A 357 -2.66 -9.12 31.65
N GLN A 358 -2.73 -7.93 31.04
CA GLN A 358 -2.47 -7.74 29.61
C GLN A 358 -1.02 -8.05 29.24
N THR A 359 -0.04 -7.54 29.99
CA THR A 359 1.38 -7.84 29.76
C THR A 359 1.70 -9.31 29.99
N HIS A 360 1.08 -9.93 31.00
CA HIS A 360 1.21 -11.37 31.23
C HIS A 360 0.73 -12.18 30.03
N SER A 361 -0.48 -11.90 29.51
CA SER A 361 -1.02 -12.62 28.35
C SER A 361 -0.11 -12.50 27.12
N LEU A 362 0.52 -11.35 26.89
CA LEU A 362 1.44 -11.11 25.79
C LEU A 362 2.80 -11.82 25.96
N LEU A 363 3.26 -11.98 27.20
CA LEU A 363 4.55 -12.59 27.51
C LEU A 363 4.47 -14.10 27.75
N LEU A 364 3.29 -14.64 28.04
CA LEU A 364 3.06 -16.04 28.38
C LEU A 364 3.73 -17.05 27.42
N PRO A 365 3.76 -16.85 26.09
CA PRO A 365 4.43 -17.80 25.19
C PRO A 365 5.95 -17.90 25.39
N PHE A 366 6.58 -16.94 26.09
CA PHE A 366 8.04 -16.81 26.19
C PHE A 366 8.54 -16.77 27.63
N LEU A 367 7.69 -16.34 28.56
CA LEU A 367 8.00 -16.14 29.98
C LEU A 367 7.92 -17.46 30.75
N GLU A 368 9.03 -17.80 31.38
CA GLU A 368 9.08 -18.77 32.46
C GLU A 368 9.21 -18.00 33.77
N TYR A 369 8.25 -18.19 34.67
CA TYR A 369 8.23 -17.44 35.92
C TYR A 369 9.43 -17.82 36.80
N PRO A 370 10.14 -16.83 37.37
CA PRO A 370 11.21 -17.08 38.33
C PRO A 370 10.66 -17.77 39.58
N SER A 371 11.52 -18.51 40.27
CA SER A 371 11.14 -19.15 41.53
C SER A 371 10.68 -18.09 42.55
N PRO A 372 9.68 -18.37 43.41
CA PRO A 372 9.25 -17.43 44.46
C PRO A 372 10.36 -17.01 45.45
N LYS A 373 11.51 -17.71 45.43
CA LYS A 373 12.69 -17.43 46.26
C LYS A 373 13.69 -16.51 45.59
N GLU A 374 13.53 -16.18 44.32
CA GLU A 374 14.44 -15.30 43.59
C GLU A 374 14.31 -13.84 44.04
N ASP A 375 15.41 -13.11 43.93
CA ASP A 375 15.46 -11.70 44.28
C ASP A 375 14.56 -10.89 43.32
N PRO A 376 13.73 -9.95 43.84
CA PRO A 376 12.91 -9.05 43.02
C PRO A 376 13.63 -8.35 41.86
N SER A 377 14.94 -8.14 41.99
CA SER A 377 15.80 -7.57 40.94
C SER A 377 15.89 -8.42 39.67
N ILE A 378 15.41 -9.68 39.68
CA ILE A 378 15.26 -10.51 38.49
C ILE A 378 14.34 -9.87 37.44
N TRP A 379 13.43 -8.97 37.85
CA TRP A 379 12.55 -8.21 36.95
C TRP A 379 13.18 -6.92 36.41
N LYS A 380 14.50 -6.75 36.51
CA LYS A 380 15.22 -5.64 35.86
C LYS A 380 15.61 -5.98 34.41
N ARG A 381 15.84 -4.94 33.60
CA ARG A 381 16.15 -5.02 32.15
C ARG A 381 17.50 -5.68 31.85
N ASP A 382 18.44 -5.59 32.77
CA ASP A 382 19.79 -6.17 32.67
C ASP A 382 19.87 -7.62 33.19
N SER A 383 18.74 -8.18 33.63
CA SER A 383 18.69 -9.54 34.17
C SER A 383 18.88 -10.62 33.10
N THR A 384 19.36 -11.77 33.54
CA THR A 384 19.45 -12.99 32.70
C THR A 384 18.09 -13.47 32.24
N LEU A 385 17.05 -13.26 33.05
CA LEU A 385 15.66 -13.59 32.70
C LEU A 385 15.19 -12.75 31.52
N PHE A 386 15.46 -11.43 31.53
CA PHE A 386 15.14 -10.54 30.42
C PHE A 386 15.76 -11.04 29.11
N GLN A 387 17.06 -11.33 29.12
CA GLN A 387 17.80 -11.80 27.93
C GLN A 387 17.27 -13.14 27.42
N THR A 388 16.92 -14.06 28.33
CA THR A 388 16.40 -15.38 27.98
C THR A 388 15.03 -15.27 27.32
N ILE A 389 14.12 -14.47 27.90
CA ILE A 389 12.77 -14.26 27.36
C ILE A 389 12.86 -13.52 26.02
N TYR A 390 13.72 -12.51 25.93
CA TYR A 390 13.96 -11.78 24.69
C TYR A 390 14.42 -12.73 23.58
N SER A 391 15.38 -13.62 23.85
CA SER A 391 15.83 -14.61 22.86
C SER A 391 14.70 -15.57 22.44
N ARG A 392 13.89 -16.07 23.39
CA ARG A 392 12.74 -16.95 23.10
C ARG A 392 11.69 -16.25 22.24
N CYS A 393 11.43 -14.97 22.53
CA CYS A 393 10.45 -14.15 21.84
C CYS A 393 10.92 -13.77 20.44
N HIS A 394 12.15 -13.25 20.31
CA HIS A 394 12.77 -12.82 19.04
C HIS A 394 12.77 -13.96 18.00
N TYR A 395 13.24 -15.15 18.37
CA TYR A 395 13.36 -16.27 17.43
C TYR A 395 12.15 -17.22 17.42
N HIS A 396 11.01 -16.81 17.98
CA HIS A 396 9.86 -17.71 18.18
C HIS A 396 9.44 -18.47 16.92
N HIS A 397 9.38 -17.77 15.79
CA HIS A 397 8.93 -18.33 14.52
C HIS A 397 10.05 -18.99 13.69
N THR A 398 11.31 -18.63 13.95
CA THR A 398 12.45 -18.95 13.06
C THR A 398 13.49 -19.84 13.70
N ARG A 399 13.34 -20.22 14.97
CA ARG A 399 14.34 -21.00 15.73
C ARG A 399 14.80 -22.29 15.04
N LEU A 400 13.91 -22.93 14.27
CA LEU A 400 14.22 -24.17 13.54
C LEU A 400 14.71 -23.94 12.10
N LEU A 401 14.76 -22.68 11.64
CA LEU A 401 15.23 -22.30 10.32
C LEU A 401 16.75 -22.09 10.34
N SER A 402 17.49 -23.16 10.61
CA SER A 402 18.95 -23.14 10.74
C SER A 402 19.62 -24.15 9.80
N PRO A 403 20.75 -23.79 9.16
CA PRO A 403 21.56 -24.74 8.39
C PRO A 403 22.04 -25.94 9.22
N SER A 404 22.24 -25.75 10.54
CA SER A 404 22.62 -26.82 11.45
C SER A 404 21.55 -27.93 11.59
N LEU A 405 20.30 -27.60 11.25
CA LEU A 405 19.16 -28.52 11.23
C LEU A 405 18.85 -29.03 9.82
N GLY A 406 19.72 -28.76 8.84
CA GLY A 406 19.55 -29.16 7.44
C GLY A 406 18.59 -28.28 6.63
N ILE A 407 18.21 -27.10 7.15
CA ILE A 407 17.36 -26.14 6.43
C ILE A 407 18.24 -25.09 5.74
N TYR A 408 18.20 -25.06 4.41
CA TYR A 408 18.94 -24.10 3.58
C TYR A 408 17.95 -23.19 2.87
N LEU A 409 17.94 -21.92 3.28
CA LEU A 409 17.06 -20.90 2.71
C LEU A 409 17.70 -20.26 1.47
N THR A 410 16.90 -19.90 0.47
CA THR A 410 17.36 -19.04 -0.64
C THR A 410 17.75 -17.64 -0.14
N PRO A 411 18.48 -16.81 -0.91
CA PRO A 411 18.74 -15.42 -0.52
C PRO A 411 17.45 -14.63 -0.22
N GLU A 412 16.39 -14.88 -0.98
CA GLU A 412 15.09 -14.24 -0.84
C GLU A 412 14.40 -14.70 0.47
N GLU A 413 14.42 -16.00 0.77
CA GLU A 413 13.89 -16.54 2.02
C GLU A 413 14.70 -16.11 3.24
N ASN A 414 16.02 -15.94 3.12
CA ASN A 414 16.84 -15.37 4.19
C ASN A 414 16.45 -13.92 4.48
N SER A 415 16.12 -13.13 3.45
CA SER A 415 15.60 -11.76 3.65
C SER A 415 14.25 -11.76 4.36
N LEU A 416 13.38 -12.74 4.09
CA LEU A 416 12.10 -12.91 4.79
C LEU A 416 12.31 -13.35 6.24
N LYS A 417 13.22 -14.30 6.50
CA LYS A 417 13.63 -14.71 7.85
C LYS A 417 14.11 -13.52 8.66
N TRP A 418 15.02 -12.72 8.10
CA TRP A 418 15.53 -11.51 8.75
C TRP A 418 14.40 -10.52 9.05
N THR A 419 13.48 -10.30 8.12
CA THR A 419 12.32 -9.40 8.34
C THR A 419 11.43 -9.86 9.49
N VAL A 420 11.16 -11.17 9.59
CA VAL A 420 10.40 -11.76 10.70
C VAL A 420 11.13 -11.56 12.03
N GLU A 421 12.44 -11.85 12.06
CA GLU A 421 13.27 -11.71 13.25
C GLU A 421 13.34 -10.26 13.74
N GLU A 422 13.62 -9.29 12.88
CA GLU A 422 13.69 -7.87 13.25
C GLU A 422 12.32 -7.32 13.71
N THR A 423 11.24 -7.70 13.03
CA THR A 423 9.88 -7.28 13.42
C THR A 423 9.53 -7.82 14.80
N GLN A 424 9.82 -9.11 15.04
CA GLN A 424 9.58 -9.76 16.31
C GLN A 424 10.47 -9.19 17.41
N ALA A 425 11.76 -8.93 17.13
CA ALA A 425 12.70 -8.29 18.06
C ALA A 425 12.17 -6.95 18.56
N GLY A 426 11.72 -6.06 17.67
CA GLY A 426 11.17 -4.76 18.02
C GLY A 426 9.93 -4.87 18.93
N ILE A 427 9.01 -5.79 18.62
CA ILE A 427 7.82 -6.06 19.45
C ILE A 427 8.23 -6.59 20.82
N CYS A 428 9.07 -7.63 20.85
CA CYS A 428 9.51 -8.30 22.07
C CYS A 428 10.25 -7.36 23.01
N HIS A 429 11.13 -6.51 22.48
CA HIS A 429 11.90 -5.55 23.29
C HIS A 429 10.97 -4.67 24.13
N ILE A 430 9.96 -4.05 23.51
CA ILE A 430 9.03 -3.15 24.17
C ILE A 430 8.08 -3.90 25.12
N LEU A 431 7.54 -5.04 24.68
CA LEU A 431 6.60 -5.81 25.52
C LEU A 431 7.26 -6.37 26.78
N ILE A 432 8.47 -6.91 26.66
CA ILE A 432 9.22 -7.47 27.78
C ILE A 432 9.62 -6.34 28.73
N ASP A 433 10.11 -5.21 28.20
CA ASP A 433 10.47 -4.05 29.01
C ASP A 433 9.29 -3.52 29.85
N ILE A 434 8.11 -3.37 29.24
CA ILE A 434 6.90 -2.95 29.96
C ILE A 434 6.50 -4.00 30.98
N GLY A 435 6.41 -5.28 30.58
CA GLY A 435 6.01 -6.36 31.49
C GLY A 435 6.93 -6.53 32.69
N PHE A 436 8.25 -6.39 32.50
CA PHE A 436 9.24 -6.41 33.58
C PHE A 436 9.06 -5.22 34.52
N SER A 437 8.86 -4.03 33.97
CA SER A 437 8.59 -2.83 34.76
C SER A 437 7.30 -2.97 35.57
N VAL A 438 6.27 -3.59 35.00
CA VAL A 438 5.00 -3.88 35.67
C VAL A 438 5.18 -4.87 36.81
N GLU A 439 5.88 -5.99 36.61
CA GLU A 439 6.13 -6.97 37.68
C GLU A 439 7.01 -6.37 38.80
N ASN A 440 8.01 -5.55 38.44
CA ASN A 440 8.84 -4.85 39.43
C ASN A 440 8.03 -3.86 40.28
N ILE A 441 7.19 -3.02 39.66
CA ILE A 441 6.29 -2.12 40.39
C ILE A 441 5.28 -2.91 41.21
N TRP A 442 4.75 -4.01 40.67
CA TRP A 442 3.78 -4.84 41.36
C TRP A 442 4.38 -5.45 42.63
N ASN A 443 5.59 -6.00 42.53
CA ASN A 443 6.27 -6.63 43.65
C ASN A 443 6.63 -5.63 44.75
N THR A 444 7.16 -4.47 44.36
CA THR A 444 7.58 -3.42 45.32
C THR A 444 6.41 -2.66 45.95
N THR A 445 5.26 -2.58 45.27
CA THR A 445 4.12 -1.75 45.73
C THR A 445 2.98 -2.57 46.33
N PHE A 446 2.65 -3.74 45.79
CA PHE A 446 1.40 -4.46 46.12
C PHE A 446 1.59 -5.86 46.76
N ASN A 447 2.78 -6.46 46.71
CA ASN A 447 3.01 -7.80 47.28
C ASN A 447 3.40 -7.81 48.78
N HIS A 448 3.65 -6.66 49.39
CA HIS A 448 4.02 -6.60 50.81
C HIS A 448 2.78 -6.79 51.72
N PRO A 449 2.72 -7.85 52.56
CA PRO A 449 1.60 -8.03 53.49
C PRO A 449 1.69 -6.98 54.61
N SER A 450 0.62 -6.22 54.82
CA SER A 450 0.57 -5.27 55.94
C SER A 450 0.14 -5.96 57.24
N PRO A 451 0.92 -5.88 58.33
CA PRO A 451 0.49 -6.29 59.67
C PRO A 451 -0.45 -5.26 60.35
N ASN A 452 -0.59 -4.04 59.82
CA ASN A 452 -1.39 -2.97 60.42
C ASN A 452 -2.21 -2.21 59.36
N SER A 453 -3.51 -2.10 59.60
CA SER A 453 -4.58 -1.67 58.68
C SER A 453 -4.55 -0.18 58.23
N LYS A 454 -3.39 0.41 57.95
CA LYS A 454 -3.25 1.72 57.32
C LYS A 454 -2.27 1.62 56.14
N ASP A 455 -2.76 1.02 55.06
CA ASP A 455 -2.07 0.81 53.79
C ASP A 455 -1.48 2.12 53.24
N THR A 456 -0.19 2.17 52.92
CA THR A 456 0.52 3.34 52.32
C THR A 456 1.12 3.01 50.94
N SER A 457 0.62 2.00 50.24
CA SER A 457 1.07 1.65 48.89
C SER A 457 0.43 2.57 47.84
N ASN A 458 1.02 3.75 47.62
CA ASN A 458 0.67 4.65 46.51
C ASN A 458 1.69 4.50 45.38
N LEU A 459 1.27 4.70 44.13
CA LEU A 459 2.21 4.84 43.03
C LEU A 459 3.11 6.07 43.25
N SER A 460 4.43 5.86 43.22
CA SER A 460 5.40 6.94 43.41
C SER A 460 5.44 7.89 42.19
N PRO A 461 5.97 9.12 42.32
CA PRO A 461 6.24 9.98 41.15
C PRO A 461 7.17 9.32 40.12
N GLN A 462 8.06 8.42 40.55
CA GLN A 462 8.90 7.65 39.64
C GLN A 462 8.08 6.63 38.84
N ASN A 463 7.04 6.05 39.45
CA ASN A 463 6.13 5.13 38.75
C ASN A 463 5.33 5.88 37.67
N HIS A 464 4.96 7.13 37.91
CA HIS A 464 4.29 7.96 36.89
C HIS A 464 5.19 8.17 35.66
N LYS A 465 6.50 8.40 35.86
CA LYS A 465 7.47 8.49 34.76
C LYS A 465 7.59 7.19 33.98
N GLU A 466 7.57 6.05 34.66
CA GLU A 466 7.58 4.73 34.00
C GLU A 466 6.30 4.50 33.18
N ILE A 467 5.13 4.88 33.68
CA ILE A 467 3.87 4.75 32.93
C ILE A 467 3.87 5.59 31.65
N LEU A 468 4.34 6.84 31.72
CA LEU A 468 4.50 7.69 30.54
C LEU A 468 5.47 7.06 29.54
N ARG A 469 6.58 6.49 30.02
CA ARG A 469 7.54 5.77 29.19
C ARG A 469 6.92 4.55 28.49
N TRP A 470 6.03 3.82 29.16
CA TRP A 470 5.30 2.70 28.54
C TRP A 470 4.34 3.18 27.43
N ILE A 471 3.61 4.27 27.66
CA ILE A 471 2.74 4.89 26.65
C ILE A 471 3.58 5.26 25.43
N HIS A 472 4.67 5.98 25.64
CA HIS A 472 5.58 6.41 24.58
C HIS A 472 6.20 5.25 23.82
N GLY A 473 6.64 4.20 24.53
CA GLY A 473 7.22 3.01 23.91
C GLY A 473 6.22 2.26 23.01
N ILE A 474 4.95 2.14 23.41
CA ILE A 474 3.93 1.53 22.55
C ILE A 474 3.58 2.43 21.37
N GLN A 475 3.46 3.75 21.55
CA GLN A 475 3.22 4.68 20.45
C GLN A 475 4.35 4.64 19.41
N GLU A 476 5.60 4.63 19.86
CA GLU A 476 6.79 4.52 19.02
C GLU A 476 6.86 3.16 18.32
N LEU A 477 6.57 2.06 19.03
CA LEU A 477 6.49 0.74 18.42
C LEU A 477 5.44 0.69 17.32
N LYS A 478 4.23 1.22 17.58
CA LYS A 478 3.18 1.28 16.57
C LYS A 478 3.63 2.10 15.35
N ALA A 479 4.21 3.27 15.56
CA ALA A 479 4.75 4.08 14.48
C ALA A 479 5.86 3.37 13.71
N TRP A 480 6.76 2.67 14.41
CA TRP A 480 7.85 1.90 13.81
C TRP A 480 7.35 0.69 13.03
N LEU A 481 6.33 -0.02 13.48
CA LEU A 481 5.72 -1.15 12.76
C LEU A 481 5.01 -0.69 11.48
N GLY A 482 4.41 0.51 11.50
CA GLY A 482 3.77 1.10 10.33
C GLY A 482 2.56 0.32 9.82
N TRP A 483 1.93 -0.51 10.66
CA TRP A 483 0.71 -1.26 10.34
C TRP A 483 -0.53 -0.36 10.35
N ALA A 484 -0.45 0.80 9.68
CA ALA A 484 -1.48 1.83 9.74
C ALA A 484 -2.88 1.27 9.42
N GLY A 485 -3.00 0.33 8.49
CA GLY A 485 -4.27 -0.30 8.10
C GLY A 485 -4.92 -1.16 9.17
N GLU A 486 -4.15 -1.64 10.15
CA GLU A 486 -4.69 -2.40 11.28
C GLU A 486 -5.22 -1.49 12.40
N TRP A 487 -4.80 -0.22 12.41
CA TRP A 487 -5.22 0.76 13.42
C TRP A 487 -6.02 1.93 12.84
N THR A 488 -6.25 1.93 11.53
CA THR A 488 -7.01 2.96 10.81
C THR A 488 -8.32 2.35 10.36
N SER A 489 -9.41 2.75 11.00
CA SER A 489 -10.77 2.32 10.66
C SER A 489 -11.77 3.44 10.99
N CYS A 490 -12.98 3.32 10.46
CA CYS A 490 -14.07 4.21 10.85
C CYS A 490 -14.47 3.92 12.29
N GLU A 491 -14.63 4.98 13.10
CA GLU A 491 -14.98 4.85 14.53
C GLU A 491 -16.29 4.07 14.75
N ASN A 492 -17.23 4.21 13.81
CA ASN A 492 -18.52 3.55 13.83
C ASN A 492 -18.71 2.73 12.55
N ARG A 493 -19.56 1.70 12.66
CA ARG A 493 -20.04 0.94 11.50
C ARG A 493 -20.84 1.86 10.57
N CYS A 494 -20.46 1.90 9.30
CA CYS A 494 -21.12 2.71 8.28
C CYS A 494 -22.55 2.21 7.96
N ALA A 495 -23.39 3.10 7.43
CA ALA A 495 -24.73 2.75 6.96
C ALA A 495 -24.70 1.74 5.80
N ALA A 496 -25.85 1.14 5.48
CA ALA A 496 -25.93 0.07 4.48
C ALA A 496 -25.52 0.52 3.06
N ASP A 497 -25.77 1.79 2.74
CA ASP A 497 -25.43 2.49 1.50
C ASP A 497 -24.08 3.22 1.55
N GLU A 498 -23.36 3.10 2.67
CA GLU A 498 -22.05 3.70 2.87
C GLU A 498 -20.93 2.64 2.93
N LYS A 499 -19.70 3.09 2.68
CA LYS A 499 -18.48 2.31 2.92
C LYS A 499 -17.50 3.10 3.76
N CYS A 500 -16.75 2.40 4.61
CA CYS A 500 -15.63 3.01 5.30
C CYS A 500 -14.53 3.32 4.28
N TYR A 501 -14.26 4.60 4.10
CA TYR A 501 -13.28 5.12 3.16
C TYR A 501 -12.11 5.71 3.93
N ILE A 502 -10.92 5.22 3.61
CA ILE A 502 -9.65 5.84 3.98
C ILE A 502 -9.17 6.57 2.73
N PRO A 503 -9.00 7.91 2.76
CA PRO A 503 -8.67 8.67 1.55
C PRO A 503 -7.30 8.34 0.95
N MET A 504 -7.24 7.27 0.17
CA MET A 504 -5.99 6.70 -0.35
C MET A 504 -5.85 6.79 -1.87
N TRP A 505 -6.59 7.73 -2.52
CA TRP A 505 -6.61 8.00 -3.97
C TRP A 505 -7.72 7.27 -4.75
N PRO A 506 -8.16 7.80 -5.92
CA PRO A 506 -8.02 9.18 -6.39
C PRO A 506 -9.05 10.07 -5.69
N MET A 507 -8.62 11.27 -5.34
CA MET A 507 -9.52 12.33 -4.90
C MET A 507 -10.39 12.80 -6.09
N LEU A 508 -11.46 12.07 -6.36
CA LEU A 508 -12.56 12.52 -7.20
C LEU A 508 -13.48 13.40 -6.35
N GLY A 509 -13.09 14.65 -6.12
CA GLY A 509 -14.02 15.70 -5.64
C GLY A 509 -13.48 16.65 -4.57
N ARG A 510 -13.11 17.87 -4.99
CA ARG A 510 -13.74 19.17 -4.66
C ARG A 510 -12.81 20.29 -5.15
N GLY A 511 -12.94 20.63 -6.42
CA GLY A 511 -12.46 21.90 -6.97
C GLY A 511 -13.60 22.50 -7.77
N ASN A 512 -14.32 23.46 -7.19
CA ASN A 512 -15.24 24.30 -7.95
C ASN A 512 -14.41 25.13 -8.94
N GLY A 513 -14.26 24.64 -10.16
CA GLY A 513 -13.60 25.35 -11.25
C GLY A 513 -13.89 24.67 -12.58
N PRO A 514 -14.26 25.40 -13.64
CA PRO A 514 -14.67 24.80 -14.90
C PRO A 514 -13.50 24.08 -15.56
N ILE A 515 -13.80 22.87 -16.04
CA ILE A 515 -13.00 22.12 -17.01
C ILE A 515 -12.75 23.05 -18.20
N ARG A 516 -11.51 23.55 -18.35
CA ARG A 516 -11.13 24.23 -19.59
C ARG A 516 -10.96 23.14 -20.65
N HIS A 517 -11.95 23.05 -21.53
CA HIS A 517 -11.84 22.34 -22.80
C HIS A 517 -10.55 22.75 -23.54
N PRO A 518 -9.98 21.87 -24.37
CA PRO A 518 -8.97 22.28 -25.35
C PRO A 518 -9.60 23.36 -26.25
N PRO A 519 -8.90 24.44 -26.62
CA PRO A 519 -9.42 25.38 -27.60
C PRO A 519 -9.64 24.64 -28.93
N PRO A 520 -10.75 24.92 -29.66
CA PRO A 520 -10.98 24.34 -30.96
C PRO A 520 -9.91 24.83 -31.94
N GLY A 521 -9.25 23.87 -32.61
CA GLY A 521 -8.37 24.18 -33.73
C GLY A 521 -9.16 24.82 -34.88
N ASN A 522 -8.67 25.93 -35.40
CA ASN A 522 -9.07 26.43 -36.71
C ASN A 522 -7.83 26.54 -37.62
N ARG A 523 -7.82 25.62 -38.59
CA ARG A 523 -7.41 25.71 -40.01
C ARG A 523 -6.21 26.59 -40.41
N TYR A 524 -5.20 25.90 -40.95
CA TYR A 524 -4.45 26.16 -42.19
C TYR A 524 -4.34 27.59 -42.75
N GLY A 525 -3.09 28.01 -42.92
CA GLY A 525 -2.60 28.70 -44.13
C GLY A 525 -2.45 30.22 -44.03
N ASP A 526 -1.23 30.71 -43.82
CA ASP A 526 -0.50 31.50 -44.83
C ASP A 526 0.88 31.94 -44.32
N ARG A 527 1.78 32.13 -45.28
CA ARG A 527 3.24 32.33 -45.16
C ARG A 527 3.60 33.85 -45.05
N PRO A 528 4.89 34.24 -44.98
CA PRO A 528 5.48 35.10 -43.93
C PRO A 528 5.64 36.58 -44.33
N GLY A 529 5.98 37.45 -43.35
CA GLY A 529 6.39 38.85 -43.62
C GLY A 529 7.17 39.49 -42.46
N PRO A 530 8.26 40.26 -42.72
CA PRO A 530 9.29 40.68 -41.76
C PRO A 530 9.16 42.15 -41.32
N GLY A 531 9.83 42.56 -40.24
CA GLY A 531 10.03 43.99 -39.95
C GLY A 531 10.41 44.33 -38.51
N ASP A 532 11.73 44.41 -38.28
CA ASP A 532 12.50 45.48 -37.65
C ASP A 532 11.93 46.36 -36.51
N GLY A 533 12.79 46.65 -35.53
CA GLY A 533 12.81 47.99 -34.91
C GLY A 533 13.23 48.05 -33.44
N TYR A 534 14.51 48.35 -33.20
CA TYR A 534 15.12 48.76 -31.94
C TYR A 534 14.65 50.17 -31.49
N ASP A 535 14.53 50.44 -30.18
CA ASP A 535 15.26 51.51 -29.44
C ASP A 535 14.62 51.98 -28.09
N GLN A 536 15.43 51.77 -27.04
CA GLN A 536 15.79 52.59 -25.85
C GLN A 536 14.82 53.07 -24.71
N PRO A 537 15.32 53.07 -23.44
CA PRO A 537 14.70 53.53 -22.17
C PRO A 537 15.16 54.97 -21.78
N PRO A 538 15.03 55.54 -20.54
CA PRO A 538 14.39 55.09 -19.29
C PRO A 538 13.43 56.13 -18.65
N GLY A 539 12.45 55.65 -17.87
CA GLY A 539 11.57 56.49 -17.07
C GLY A 539 11.26 55.86 -15.71
N ARG A 540 11.84 56.43 -14.65
CA ARG A 540 11.61 56.09 -13.24
C ARG A 540 10.14 56.29 -12.86
N GLY A 541 9.55 55.24 -12.31
CA GLY A 541 8.39 55.29 -11.42
C GLY A 541 8.50 54.13 -10.45
N GLU A 542 8.96 54.42 -9.23
CA GLU A 542 8.99 53.48 -8.12
C GLU A 542 7.57 53.01 -7.79
N HIS A 543 7.36 51.69 -7.68
CA HIS A 543 6.72 51.01 -6.55
C HIS A 543 6.59 49.49 -6.80
N GLY A 544 7.55 48.71 -6.24
CA GLY A 544 7.57 47.23 -6.08
C GLY A 544 7.59 46.39 -7.37
N PRO A 545 7.71 45.05 -7.37
CA PRO A 545 8.19 44.04 -6.41
C PRO A 545 9.22 43.05 -7.09
N GLY A 546 9.61 41.94 -6.46
CA GLY A 546 10.23 40.80 -7.18
C GLY A 546 10.45 39.60 -6.27
N GLY A 547 10.04 38.37 -6.58
CA GLY A 547 9.47 37.83 -7.79
C GLY A 547 9.56 36.30 -7.69
N TYR A 548 8.51 35.70 -7.10
CA TYR A 548 8.26 34.26 -7.13
C TYR A 548 8.30 33.78 -8.59
N ARG A 549 9.14 32.78 -8.90
CA ARG A 549 9.04 32.02 -10.14
C ARG A 549 7.82 31.08 -10.01
N PRO A 550 6.78 31.17 -10.87
CA PRO A 550 5.75 30.15 -10.94
C PRO A 550 6.23 29.06 -11.91
N GLY A 551 6.69 27.94 -11.36
CA GLY A 551 7.18 26.80 -12.13
C GLY A 551 6.89 25.51 -11.41
N ARG A 552 5.67 24.99 -11.63
CA ARG A 552 5.07 23.69 -11.30
C ARG A 552 3.79 23.87 -10.46
N PRO A 553 2.61 23.47 -10.96
CA PRO A 553 1.49 23.15 -10.10
C PRO A 553 1.91 21.94 -9.25
N GLY A 554 2.23 22.17 -7.99
CA GLY A 554 2.47 21.10 -7.05
C GLY A 554 1.17 20.35 -6.81
N TRP A 555 1.14 19.07 -7.14
CA TRP A 555 0.24 18.08 -6.52
C TRP A 555 0.66 17.84 -5.06
N GLY A 556 0.94 18.91 -4.32
CA GLY A 556 1.18 18.85 -2.88
C GLY A 556 -0.17 18.58 -2.23
N ILE A 557 -0.48 17.32 -2.02
CA ILE A 557 -1.64 16.94 -1.25
C ILE A 557 -1.28 17.22 0.21
N ASP A 558 -2.12 17.99 0.91
CA ASP A 558 -2.01 18.09 2.36
C ASP A 558 -2.38 16.73 2.95
N GLU A 559 -1.35 15.92 3.24
CA GLU A 559 -1.50 14.54 3.71
C GLU A 559 -2.08 14.45 5.13
N THR A 560 -2.26 15.55 5.83
CA THR A 560 -2.79 15.53 7.21
C THR A 560 -4.27 15.13 7.24
N ASP A 561 -5.05 15.56 6.25
CA ASP A 561 -6.48 15.22 6.12
C ASP A 561 -6.75 13.93 5.33
N LEU A 562 -5.75 13.41 4.61
CA LEU A 562 -5.87 12.24 3.72
C LEU A 562 -6.13 10.91 4.43
N TRP A 563 -5.98 10.84 5.75
CA TRP A 563 -6.00 9.56 6.45
C TRP A 563 -7.08 9.47 7.52
N LYS A 564 -7.97 10.47 7.61
CA LYS A 564 -9.11 10.37 8.51
C LYS A 564 -10.18 9.48 7.88
N PRO A 565 -10.45 8.28 8.43
CA PRO A 565 -11.44 7.38 7.87
C PRO A 565 -12.84 7.98 8.03
N ARG A 566 -13.68 7.82 7.01
CA ARG A 566 -15.05 8.33 7.01
C ARG A 566 -15.99 7.35 6.33
N CYS A 567 -17.21 7.26 6.82
CA CYS A 567 -18.27 6.60 6.09
C CYS A 567 -18.71 7.50 4.93
N VAL A 568 -18.70 6.97 3.71
CA VAL A 568 -19.04 7.72 2.49
C VAL A 568 -20.02 6.92 1.63
N GLY A 569 -21.01 7.62 1.09
CA GLY A 569 -21.96 7.09 0.11
C GLY A 569 -21.60 7.47 -1.34
N VAL A 570 -22.46 7.08 -2.28
CA VAL A 570 -22.25 7.33 -3.72
C VAL A 570 -22.11 8.82 -4.07
N ASP A 571 -22.85 9.71 -3.41
CA ASP A 571 -22.78 11.16 -3.66
C ASP A 571 -21.42 11.76 -3.32
N TYR A 572 -20.72 11.20 -2.33
CA TYR A 572 -19.40 11.67 -1.94
C TYR A 572 -18.35 11.32 -3.02
N ILE A 573 -18.45 10.13 -3.61
CA ILE A 573 -17.50 9.62 -4.61
C ILE A 573 -17.81 10.11 -6.02
N MET A 574 -19.09 10.21 -6.38
CA MET A 574 -19.54 10.52 -7.74
C MET A 574 -20.10 11.95 -7.88
N GLY A 575 -20.19 12.73 -6.81
CA GLY A 575 -20.87 14.02 -6.78
C GLY A 575 -22.39 13.90 -6.61
N SER A 576 -23.04 14.94 -6.11
CA SER A 576 -24.51 14.99 -5.97
C SER A 576 -25.20 15.09 -7.33
N LEU A 577 -26.34 14.41 -7.50
CA LEU A 577 -27.25 14.70 -8.61
C LEU A 577 -27.80 16.11 -8.39
N GLY A 578 -27.49 17.03 -9.31
CA GLY A 578 -28.02 18.40 -9.32
C GLY A 578 -29.45 18.45 -9.82
#